data_AF-A0A645FIS9-F1
#
_entry.id   AF-A0A645FIS9-F1
#
_cell.length_a   1.000
_cell.length_b   1.000
_cell.length_c   1.000
_cell.angle_alpha   90.00
_cell.angle_beta   90.00
_cell.angle_gamma   90.00
#
_symmetry.space_group_name_H-M   'P 1'
#
loop_
_entity.id
_entity.type
_entity.pdbx_description
1 polymer ?
#
loop_
_entity_poly.entity_id
_entity_poly.type
_entity_poly.pdbx_seq_one_letter_code
_entity_poly.pdbx_strand_id
1 'polypeptide(L)'
;MYILILAFIPVYGGKKDDKWDIYLQSYLMPIDMLEEQLETDTYDVGTLVPGITVYGSWESDEKIYQRWNNDKGAEPFVIQRSFNGLAHDSIEIIEEFILLFNLYFNNQKNEYLDLANSETVVVKVQENGYVCVNKRYLKTYLSVKNMGLIIHMDSRCVNCENQHRFSEDGISYRNAENTVYYTLNIGNCSIGVKRENYSYIFGKKIILGCELKDCNIWPYNEEKTYIDFTIGIDDNGKEVQYNCNPKNLSNYFGANPSAPHYLTPVFFDAV
;
A
#
# COMPACT_ATOMS: atom_id res chain seq x y z
N MET A 1 4.63 24.02 9.87
CA MET A 1 3.48 23.54 9.07
C MET A 1 3.86 22.66 7.87
N TYR A 2 5.11 22.68 7.38
CA TYR A 2 5.57 21.79 6.29
C TYR A 2 5.88 20.34 6.72
N ILE A 3 6.21 20.11 7.99
CA ILE A 3 6.57 18.77 8.51
C ILE A 3 5.35 17.82 8.55
N LEU A 4 4.14 18.33 8.75
CA LEU A 4 2.90 17.53 8.81
C LEU A 4 2.47 16.97 7.43
N ILE A 5 2.82 17.64 6.32
CA ILE A 5 2.47 17.20 4.96
C ILE A 5 3.29 15.97 4.53
N LEU A 6 4.49 15.78 5.09
CA LEU A 6 5.35 14.63 4.77
C LEU A 6 4.92 13.31 5.46
N ALA A 7 4.05 13.40 6.48
CA ALA A 7 3.67 12.26 7.30
C ALA A 7 2.45 11.49 6.75
N PHE A 8 1.63 12.08 5.90
CA PHE A 8 0.42 11.45 5.36
C PHE A 8 0.45 11.38 3.83
N ILE A 9 -0.03 10.27 3.30
CA ILE A 9 -0.19 10.01 1.87
C ILE A 9 -1.68 10.06 1.54
N PRO A 10 -2.12 10.91 0.59
CA PRO A 10 -3.49 10.84 0.11
C PRO A 10 -3.66 9.60 -0.76
N VAL A 11 -4.69 8.81 -0.48
CA VAL A 11 -4.91 7.51 -1.13
C VAL A 11 -6.24 7.42 -1.85
N TYR A 12 -7.19 8.32 -1.56
CA TYR A 12 -8.51 8.30 -2.18
C TYR A 12 -9.21 9.66 -2.04
N GLY A 13 -10.10 9.96 -2.99
CA GLY A 13 -11.08 11.03 -2.90
C GLY A 13 -10.77 12.23 -3.79
N GLY A 14 -11.72 13.15 -3.84
CA GLY A 14 -11.67 14.33 -4.69
C GLY A 14 -11.15 15.57 -3.97
N LYS A 15 -10.34 16.36 -4.65
CA LYS A 15 -10.04 17.74 -4.31
C LYS A 15 -10.51 18.63 -5.46
N LYS A 16 -11.60 19.35 -5.21
CA LYS A 16 -12.12 20.36 -6.14
C LYS A 16 -11.51 21.72 -5.84
N ASP A 17 -11.20 22.46 -6.89
CA ASP A 17 -10.71 23.83 -6.85
C ASP A 17 -11.31 24.59 -8.04
N ASP A 18 -11.27 25.92 -8.04
CA ASP A 18 -11.86 26.78 -9.07
C ASP A 18 -11.21 26.60 -10.46
N LYS A 19 -10.04 25.96 -10.50
CA LYS A 19 -9.25 25.73 -11.71
C LYS A 19 -9.13 24.26 -12.10
N TRP A 20 -9.07 23.37 -11.11
CA TRP A 20 -8.78 21.96 -11.33
C TRP A 20 -9.61 21.08 -10.40
N ASP A 21 -10.25 20.07 -10.98
CA ASP A 21 -10.83 18.96 -10.24
C ASP A 21 -9.84 17.80 -10.27
N ILE A 22 -9.38 17.37 -9.09
CA ILE A 22 -8.50 16.22 -8.94
C ILE A 22 -9.27 15.13 -8.22
N TYR A 23 -9.18 13.90 -8.71
CA TYR A 23 -9.72 12.72 -8.06
C TYR A 23 -8.64 11.64 -7.97
N LEU A 24 -8.51 11.07 -6.76
CA LEU A 24 -7.55 10.03 -6.46
C LEU A 24 -8.29 8.73 -6.17
N GLN A 25 -7.76 7.63 -6.72
CA GLN A 25 -8.16 6.28 -6.37
C GLN A 25 -6.90 5.44 -6.15
N SER A 26 -6.97 4.45 -5.27
CA SER A 26 -5.84 3.55 -5.04
C SER A 26 -6.23 2.11 -4.86
N TYR A 27 -5.29 1.25 -5.24
CA TYR A 27 -5.41 -0.20 -5.15
C TYR A 27 -4.04 -0.81 -4.89
N LEU A 28 -4.04 -1.97 -4.26
CA LEU A 28 -2.88 -2.80 -4.02
C LEU A 28 -2.63 -3.69 -5.23
N MET A 29 -1.37 -3.93 -5.52
CA MET A 29 -0.93 -4.77 -6.62
C MET A 29 0.29 -5.59 -6.20
N PRO A 30 0.37 -6.88 -6.57
CA PRO A 30 1.59 -7.68 -6.41
C PRO A 30 2.82 -6.98 -7.01
N ILE A 31 3.99 -7.13 -6.37
CA ILE A 31 5.22 -6.41 -6.75
C ILE A 31 5.63 -6.70 -8.20
N ASP A 32 5.45 -7.94 -8.65
CA ASP A 32 5.76 -8.42 -10.00
C ASP A 32 4.82 -7.85 -11.08
N MET A 33 3.62 -7.39 -10.71
CA MET A 33 2.65 -6.79 -11.62
C MET A 33 2.75 -5.25 -11.69
N LEU A 34 3.59 -4.61 -10.86
CA LEU A 34 3.64 -3.15 -10.76
C LEU A 34 4.14 -2.44 -12.02
N GLU A 35 5.12 -3.01 -12.73
CA GLU A 35 5.67 -2.38 -13.93
C GLU A 35 4.64 -2.36 -15.08
N GLU A 36 3.92 -3.47 -15.27
CA GLU A 36 2.82 -3.58 -16.25
C GLU A 36 1.78 -2.48 -16.03
N GLN A 37 1.47 -2.20 -14.77
CA GLN A 37 0.46 -1.20 -14.43
C GLN A 37 0.83 0.22 -14.88
N LEU A 38 2.13 0.52 -15.05
CA LEU A 38 2.59 1.81 -15.58
C LEU A 38 2.67 1.84 -17.10
N GLU A 39 2.30 0.79 -17.84
CA GLU A 39 2.20 0.84 -19.30
C GLU A 39 1.04 1.73 -19.77
N THR A 40 0.04 1.90 -18.90
CA THR A 40 -1.14 2.75 -19.13
C THR A 40 -1.29 3.76 -18.00
N ASP A 41 -1.95 4.87 -18.30
CA ASP A 41 -2.31 5.91 -17.34
C ASP A 41 -3.71 5.69 -16.76
N THR A 42 -4.49 4.75 -17.29
CA THR A 42 -5.89 4.47 -16.94
C THR A 42 -6.04 3.59 -15.71
N TYR A 43 -7.08 3.81 -14.92
CA TYR A 43 -7.50 2.90 -13.85
C TYR A 43 -8.10 1.59 -14.43
N ASP A 44 -7.32 0.50 -14.43
CA ASP A 44 -7.62 -0.74 -15.18
C ASP A 44 -8.00 -1.96 -14.30
N VAL A 45 -8.34 -1.75 -13.02
CA VAL A 45 -8.59 -2.83 -12.05
C VAL A 45 -10.07 -3.05 -11.69
N GLY A 46 -10.99 -2.36 -12.36
CA GLY A 46 -12.43 -2.51 -12.13
C GLY A 46 -12.87 -2.09 -10.73
N THR A 47 -14.01 -2.59 -10.26
CA THR A 47 -14.62 -2.15 -8.99
C THR A 47 -13.99 -2.77 -7.74
N LEU A 48 -13.17 -3.82 -7.87
CA LEU A 48 -12.49 -4.51 -6.77
C LEU A 48 -13.44 -4.89 -5.62
N VAL A 49 -14.55 -5.53 -5.95
CA VAL A 49 -15.52 -6.06 -4.97
C VAL A 49 -15.62 -7.58 -5.07
N PRO A 50 -15.98 -8.28 -3.98
CA PRO A 50 -16.27 -9.71 -4.05
C PRO A 50 -17.40 -10.00 -5.02
N GLY A 51 -17.26 -11.08 -5.78
CA GLY A 51 -18.23 -11.42 -6.82
C GLY A 51 -18.14 -12.87 -7.27
N ILE A 52 -19.12 -13.26 -8.07
CA ILE A 52 -19.13 -14.53 -8.79
C ILE A 52 -18.94 -14.19 -10.26
N THR A 53 -17.87 -14.70 -10.86
CA THR A 53 -17.65 -14.65 -12.30
C THR A 53 -18.19 -15.94 -12.93
N VAL A 54 -18.92 -15.77 -14.03
CA VAL A 54 -19.54 -16.86 -14.78
C VAL A 54 -18.79 -17.00 -16.10
N TYR A 55 -18.12 -18.14 -16.30
CA TYR A 55 -17.45 -18.48 -17.56
C TYR A 55 -18.32 -19.44 -18.37
N GLY A 56 -18.52 -19.15 -19.66
CA GLY A 56 -19.28 -20.01 -20.57
C GLY A 56 -20.67 -19.45 -20.91
N SER A 57 -21.56 -20.34 -21.36
CA SER A 57 -22.94 -20.01 -21.72
C SER A 57 -23.89 -20.43 -20.61
N TRP A 58 -25.11 -19.85 -20.55
CA TRP A 58 -26.10 -20.12 -19.50
C TRP A 58 -26.40 -21.61 -19.23
N GLU A 59 -26.19 -22.49 -20.21
CA GLU A 59 -26.46 -23.93 -20.09
C GLU A 59 -25.21 -24.77 -19.71
N SER A 60 -24.02 -24.15 -19.74
CA SER A 60 -22.73 -24.79 -19.50
C SER A 60 -21.80 -23.74 -18.88
N ASP A 61 -22.08 -23.35 -17.64
CA ASP A 61 -21.31 -22.33 -16.94
C ASP A 61 -20.47 -22.86 -15.79
N GLU A 62 -19.23 -22.36 -15.72
CA GLU A 62 -18.39 -22.44 -14.53
C GLU A 62 -18.60 -21.17 -13.71
N LYS A 63 -18.99 -21.33 -12.45
CA LYS A 63 -19.25 -20.22 -11.52
C LYS A 63 -18.13 -20.17 -10.49
N ILE A 64 -17.29 -19.14 -10.56
CA ILE A 64 -16.14 -18.98 -9.66
C ILE A 64 -16.38 -17.79 -8.74
N TYR A 65 -16.34 -18.04 -7.44
CA TYR A 65 -16.27 -16.96 -6.45
C TYR A 65 -14.86 -16.39 -6.40
N GLN A 66 -14.74 -15.07 -6.48
CA GLN A 66 -13.48 -14.35 -6.37
C GLN A 66 -13.60 -13.23 -5.35
N ARG A 67 -12.63 -13.13 -4.44
CA ARG A 67 -12.64 -12.14 -3.35
C ARG A 67 -12.66 -10.70 -3.84
N TRP A 68 -11.98 -10.40 -4.96
CA TRP A 68 -11.90 -9.06 -5.55
C TRP A 68 -12.21 -9.04 -7.05
N ASN A 69 -12.79 -10.13 -7.55
CA ASN A 69 -13.28 -10.28 -8.92
C ASN A 69 -12.31 -9.81 -10.03
N ASN A 70 -11.05 -10.20 -9.90
CA ASN A 70 -9.99 -9.97 -10.89
C ASN A 70 -9.01 -11.14 -10.89
N ASP A 71 -8.24 -11.26 -11.97
CA ASP A 71 -7.21 -12.28 -12.21
C ASP A 71 -5.78 -11.76 -11.99
N LYS A 72 -5.61 -10.45 -11.78
CA LYS A 72 -4.31 -9.78 -11.58
C LYS A 72 -3.81 -9.80 -10.13
N GLY A 73 -4.61 -10.30 -9.19
CA GLY A 73 -4.31 -10.25 -7.77
C GLY A 73 -4.41 -8.84 -7.17
N ALA A 74 -5.11 -7.93 -7.84
CA ALA A 74 -5.36 -6.58 -7.35
C ALA A 74 -6.33 -6.61 -6.16
N GLU A 75 -6.10 -5.74 -5.19
CA GLU A 75 -6.97 -5.61 -4.01
C GLU A 75 -7.32 -4.14 -3.75
N PRO A 76 -8.50 -3.82 -3.22
CA PRO A 76 -8.80 -2.44 -2.84
C PRO A 76 -8.02 -2.09 -1.56
N PHE A 77 -7.48 -0.87 -1.49
CA PHE A 77 -7.03 -0.31 -0.21
C PHE A 77 -8.14 0.51 0.46
N VAL A 78 -8.89 1.24 -0.36
CA VAL A 78 -10.10 1.98 0.03
C VAL A 78 -11.28 1.43 -0.75
N ILE A 79 -12.37 1.10 -0.06
CA ILE A 79 -13.61 0.56 -0.64
C ILE A 79 -14.66 1.66 -0.57
N GLN A 80 -15.14 2.10 -1.74
CA GLN A 80 -16.33 2.94 -1.83
C GLN A 80 -17.56 2.03 -1.91
N ARG A 81 -18.43 2.10 -0.92
CA ARG A 81 -19.71 1.38 -0.92
C ARG A 81 -20.80 2.29 -1.42
N SER A 82 -21.41 1.88 -2.53
CA SER A 82 -22.66 2.47 -2.99
C SER A 82 -23.84 1.58 -2.65
N PHE A 83 -24.92 2.19 -2.18
CA PHE A 83 -26.15 1.49 -1.82
C PHE A 83 -27.27 1.73 -2.84
N ASN A 84 -26.91 2.04 -4.09
CA ASN A 84 -27.86 2.31 -5.18
C ASN A 84 -28.89 3.40 -4.82
N GLY A 85 -28.47 4.40 -4.04
CA GLY A 85 -29.34 5.49 -3.57
C GLY A 85 -30.31 5.13 -2.43
N LEU A 86 -30.28 3.88 -1.92
CA LEU A 86 -31.10 3.45 -0.78
C LEU A 86 -30.54 3.91 0.58
N ALA A 87 -29.24 4.23 0.63
CA ALA A 87 -28.56 4.78 1.80
C ALA A 87 -27.41 5.68 1.33
N HIS A 88 -26.85 6.46 2.26
CA HIS A 88 -25.65 7.24 1.99
C HIS A 88 -24.47 6.30 1.68
N ASP A 89 -23.74 6.62 0.61
CA ASP A 89 -22.50 5.96 0.28
C ASP A 89 -21.51 6.08 1.46
N SER A 90 -20.70 5.04 1.66
CA SER A 90 -19.70 5.00 2.72
C SER A 90 -18.32 4.66 2.17
N ILE A 91 -17.29 5.05 2.93
CA ILE A 91 -15.91 4.72 2.65
C ILE A 91 -15.43 3.78 3.74
N GLU A 92 -14.84 2.67 3.32
CA GLU A 92 -14.22 1.70 4.20
C GLU A 92 -12.74 1.57 3.83
N ILE A 93 -11.91 1.37 4.84
CA ILE A 93 -10.51 0.99 4.65
C ILE A 93 -10.45 -0.52 4.74
N ILE A 94 -9.59 -1.15 3.94
CA ILE A 94 -9.46 -2.61 3.95
C ILE A 94 -9.24 -3.14 5.37
N GLU A 95 -10.11 -4.05 5.81
CA GLU A 95 -10.17 -4.52 7.21
C GLU A 95 -8.83 -5.09 7.69
N GLU A 96 -8.11 -5.77 6.80
CA GLU A 96 -6.80 -6.34 7.09
C GLU A 96 -5.79 -5.28 7.59
N PHE A 97 -5.81 -4.07 7.03
CA PHE A 97 -4.96 -2.96 7.48
C PHE A 97 -5.37 -2.48 8.88
N ILE A 98 -6.67 -2.42 9.15
CA ILE A 98 -7.21 -2.02 10.46
C ILE A 98 -6.82 -3.03 11.54
N LEU A 99 -6.98 -4.32 11.26
CA LEU A 99 -6.70 -5.41 12.21
C LEU A 99 -5.20 -5.60 12.44
N LEU A 100 -4.36 -5.48 11.40
CA LEU A 100 -2.90 -5.64 11.53
C LEU A 100 -2.31 -4.68 12.56
N PHE A 101 -2.79 -3.44 12.58
CA PHE A 101 -2.31 -2.42 13.52
C PHE A 101 -3.27 -2.20 14.71
N ASN A 102 -4.29 -3.05 14.86
CA ASN A 102 -5.31 -2.97 15.91
C ASN A 102 -5.88 -1.55 16.09
N LEU A 103 -6.27 -0.91 14.97
CA LEU A 103 -6.66 0.49 14.98
C LEU A 103 -8.06 0.69 15.56
N TYR A 104 -8.18 1.69 16.44
CA TYR A 104 -9.46 2.13 17.00
C TYR A 104 -10.12 3.17 16.10
N PHE A 105 -11.41 3.00 15.79
CA PHE A 105 -12.17 3.98 15.02
C PHE A 105 -12.80 5.05 15.92
N ASN A 106 -12.34 6.29 15.77
CA ASN A 106 -12.95 7.48 16.39
C ASN A 106 -14.04 8.05 15.48
N ASN A 107 -15.29 7.65 15.75
CA ASN A 107 -16.46 8.09 14.97
C ASN A 107 -16.72 9.60 15.01
N GLN A 108 -16.31 10.32 16.07
CA GLN A 108 -16.54 11.77 16.16
C GLN A 108 -15.66 12.57 15.18
N LYS A 109 -14.46 12.06 14.88
CA LYS A 109 -13.50 12.71 13.98
C LYS A 109 -13.37 12.00 12.63
N ASN A 110 -13.99 10.83 12.49
CA ASN A 110 -13.85 9.94 11.33
C ASN A 110 -12.37 9.57 11.07
N GLU A 111 -11.69 9.16 12.15
CA GLU A 111 -10.26 8.84 12.15
C GLU A 111 -10.02 7.44 12.73
N TYR A 112 -8.99 6.75 12.23
CA TYR A 112 -8.47 5.53 12.85
C TYR A 112 -7.19 5.85 13.62
N LEU A 113 -7.12 5.41 14.88
CA LEU A 113 -6.07 5.72 15.84
C LEU A 113 -5.33 4.45 16.27
N ASP A 114 -4.01 4.53 16.39
CA ASP A 114 -3.23 3.56 17.16
C ASP A 114 -3.17 4.03 18.62
N LEU A 115 -3.93 3.38 19.49
CA LEU A 115 -3.99 3.71 20.91
C LEU A 115 -2.73 3.31 21.69
N ALA A 116 -2.02 2.26 21.25
CA ALA A 116 -0.79 1.83 21.91
C ALA A 116 0.36 2.81 21.66
N ASN A 117 0.33 3.50 20.52
CA ASN A 117 1.34 4.46 20.10
C ASN A 117 0.88 5.91 20.31
N SER A 118 0.56 6.27 21.56
CA SER A 118 0.20 7.64 21.96
C SER A 118 -0.96 8.24 21.15
N GLU A 119 -1.98 7.43 20.85
CA GLU A 119 -3.16 7.84 20.07
C GLU A 119 -2.80 8.43 18.69
N THR A 120 -1.77 7.88 18.06
CA THR A 120 -1.33 8.35 16.74
C THR A 120 -2.45 8.19 15.72
N VAL A 121 -2.81 9.26 15.02
CA VAL A 121 -3.74 9.18 13.89
C VAL A 121 -3.10 8.43 12.73
N VAL A 122 -3.73 7.34 12.31
CA VAL A 122 -3.25 6.46 11.23
C VAL A 122 -4.02 6.70 9.95
N VAL A 123 -5.34 6.82 9.99
CA VAL A 123 -6.16 7.15 8.82
C VAL A 123 -7.08 8.31 9.15
N LYS A 124 -7.20 9.24 8.20
CA LYS A 124 -8.15 10.36 8.26
C LYS A 124 -9.10 10.26 7.08
N VAL A 125 -10.39 10.23 7.36
CA VAL A 125 -11.44 10.28 6.33
C VAL A 125 -12.19 11.60 6.49
N GLN A 126 -11.96 12.52 5.56
CA GLN A 126 -12.63 13.83 5.56
C GLN A 126 -14.11 13.68 5.14
N GLU A 127 -14.93 14.66 5.50
CA GLU A 127 -16.37 14.67 5.17
C GLU A 127 -16.65 14.58 3.66
N ASN A 128 -15.77 15.14 2.83
CA ASN A 128 -15.85 15.04 1.37
C ASN A 128 -15.38 13.69 0.80
N GLY A 129 -15.06 12.72 1.67
CA GLY A 129 -14.56 11.41 1.31
C GLY A 129 -13.06 11.36 1.00
N TYR A 130 -12.30 12.44 1.21
CA TYR A 130 -10.86 12.44 1.00
C TYR A 130 -10.13 11.68 2.10
N VAL A 131 -9.35 10.66 1.71
CA VAL A 131 -8.66 9.75 2.63
C VAL A 131 -7.15 9.98 2.59
N CYS A 132 -6.57 10.16 3.78
CA CYS A 132 -5.14 10.23 4.00
C CYS A 132 -4.69 9.16 4.99
N VAL A 133 -3.57 8.48 4.69
CA VAL A 133 -2.99 7.46 5.57
C VAL A 133 -1.58 7.83 6.00
N ASN A 134 -1.27 7.56 7.25
CA ASN A 134 0.05 7.77 7.83
C ASN A 134 1.08 6.92 7.07
N LYS A 135 2.08 7.60 6.52
CA LYS A 135 3.11 7.05 5.63
C LYS A 135 3.87 5.87 6.26
N ARG A 136 4.13 5.90 7.57
CA ARG A 136 4.85 4.82 8.27
C ARG A 136 4.04 3.53 8.28
N TYR A 137 2.74 3.62 8.62
CA TYR A 137 1.84 2.47 8.68
C TYR A 137 1.57 1.93 7.28
N LEU A 138 1.32 2.81 6.30
CA LEU A 138 1.13 2.39 4.91
C LEU A 138 2.37 1.67 4.38
N LYS A 139 3.57 2.23 4.55
CA LYS A 139 4.80 1.56 4.10
C LYS A 139 5.04 0.23 4.80
N THR A 140 4.79 0.14 6.10
CA THR A 140 4.91 -1.11 6.87
C THR A 140 3.95 -2.17 6.32
N TYR A 141 2.69 -1.79 6.06
CA TYR A 141 1.68 -2.69 5.51
C TYR A 141 2.08 -3.24 4.14
N LEU A 142 2.52 -2.38 3.24
CA LEU A 142 2.97 -2.75 1.90
C LEU A 142 4.15 -3.74 1.94
N SER A 143 5.08 -3.54 2.87
CA SER A 143 6.21 -4.45 3.08
C SER A 143 5.78 -5.84 3.56
N VAL A 144 4.94 -5.90 4.60
CA VAL A 144 4.53 -7.21 5.15
C VAL A 144 3.58 -7.96 4.22
N LYS A 145 2.77 -7.24 3.45
CA LYS A 145 1.88 -7.82 2.44
C LYS A 145 2.60 -8.19 1.13
N ASN A 146 3.84 -7.74 0.96
CA ASN A 146 4.61 -7.87 -0.29
C ASN A 146 3.84 -7.34 -1.51
N MET A 147 3.33 -6.11 -1.39
CA MET A 147 2.55 -5.43 -2.43
C MET A 147 2.97 -3.96 -2.57
N GLY A 148 2.69 -3.36 -3.73
CA GLY A 148 2.75 -1.91 -3.92
C GLY A 148 1.36 -1.30 -3.89
N LEU A 149 1.26 -0.04 -3.48
CA LEU A 149 0.04 0.75 -3.65
C LEU A 149 0.18 1.56 -4.94
N ILE A 150 -0.76 1.42 -5.86
CA ILE A 150 -0.90 2.30 -7.01
C ILE A 150 -1.90 3.38 -6.66
N ILE A 151 -1.49 4.64 -6.79
CA ILE A 151 -2.36 5.82 -6.72
C ILE A 151 -2.60 6.28 -8.14
N HIS A 152 -3.82 6.12 -8.61
CA HIS A 152 -4.30 6.69 -9.86
C HIS A 152 -4.84 8.10 -9.62
N MET A 153 -4.54 9.01 -10.53
CA MET A 153 -4.97 10.40 -10.52
C MET A 153 -5.72 10.70 -11.80
N ASP A 154 -6.92 11.26 -11.64
CA ASP A 154 -7.69 11.93 -12.67
C ASP A 154 -7.72 13.42 -12.32
N SER A 155 -7.08 14.26 -13.11
CA SER A 155 -7.08 15.72 -12.93
C SER A 155 -7.61 16.39 -14.17
N ARG A 156 -8.60 17.28 -14.02
CA ARG A 156 -9.24 17.96 -15.14
C ARG A 156 -9.30 19.46 -14.88
N CYS A 157 -9.01 20.25 -15.90
CA CYS A 157 -9.26 21.67 -15.86
C CYS A 157 -10.76 21.92 -15.96
N VAL A 158 -11.34 22.58 -14.94
CA VAL A 158 -12.79 22.86 -14.90
C VAL A 158 -13.16 24.21 -15.53
N ASN A 159 -12.16 25.06 -15.80
CA ASN A 159 -12.37 26.39 -16.35
C ASN A 159 -11.39 26.67 -17.50
N CYS A 160 -11.43 25.82 -18.52
CA CYS A 160 -10.69 26.08 -19.75
C CYS A 160 -11.26 27.33 -20.44
N GLU A 161 -10.37 28.20 -20.91
CA GLU A 161 -10.77 29.28 -21.82
C GLU A 161 -11.44 28.66 -23.06
N ASN A 162 -12.61 29.17 -23.44
CA ASN A 162 -13.38 28.66 -24.57
C ASN A 162 -13.49 29.68 -25.73
N GLN A 163 -12.73 30.77 -25.70
CA GLN A 163 -12.74 31.79 -26.77
C GLN A 163 -12.11 31.26 -28.07
N HIS A 164 -11.07 30.43 -27.93
CA HIS A 164 -10.36 29.81 -29.05
C HIS A 164 -10.32 28.30 -28.87
N ARG A 165 -10.55 27.56 -29.97
CA ARG A 165 -10.47 26.11 -29.95
C ARG A 165 -9.02 25.67 -29.79
N PHE A 166 -8.76 24.82 -28.79
CA PHE A 166 -7.47 24.15 -28.68
C PHE A 166 -7.31 23.11 -29.79
N SER A 167 -6.13 23.09 -30.41
CA SER A 167 -5.70 21.93 -31.19
C SER A 167 -5.49 20.75 -30.25
N GLU A 168 -5.75 19.53 -30.73
CA GLU A 168 -5.43 18.32 -29.98
C GLU A 168 -3.90 18.20 -29.86
N ASP A 169 -3.43 18.03 -28.63
CA ASP A 169 -2.03 17.85 -28.30
C ASP A 169 -1.90 17.07 -26.98
N GLY A 170 -0.77 16.43 -26.77
CA GLY A 170 -0.53 15.68 -25.55
C GLY A 170 0.92 15.28 -25.34
N ILE A 171 1.27 15.07 -24.08
CA ILE A 171 2.58 14.58 -23.67
C ILE A 171 2.42 13.40 -22.72
N SER A 172 3.41 12.52 -22.74
CA SER A 172 3.57 11.48 -21.72
C SER A 172 4.85 11.73 -20.93
N TYR A 173 4.81 11.49 -19.63
CA TYR A 173 5.97 11.57 -18.76
C TYR A 173 6.14 10.26 -17.98
N ARG A 174 7.40 9.82 -17.87
CA ARG A 174 7.83 8.73 -17.00
C ARG A 174 9.08 9.17 -16.25
N ASN A 175 9.16 8.92 -14.94
CA ASN A 175 10.38 9.20 -14.19
C ASN A 175 11.42 8.08 -14.36
N ALA A 176 12.67 8.38 -14.01
CA ALA A 176 13.79 7.44 -14.14
C ALA A 176 13.63 6.18 -13.28
N GLU A 177 13.02 6.31 -12.09
CA GLU A 177 12.78 5.18 -11.20
C GLU A 177 11.57 4.31 -11.59
N ASN A 178 10.87 4.64 -12.68
CA ASN A 178 9.66 3.94 -13.13
C ASN A 178 8.60 3.76 -12.02
N THR A 179 8.35 4.83 -11.27
CA THR A 179 7.34 4.86 -10.19
C THR A 179 6.25 5.89 -10.43
N VAL A 180 6.38 6.69 -11.48
CA VAL A 180 5.41 7.70 -11.90
C VAL A 180 5.28 7.64 -13.41
N TYR A 181 4.04 7.49 -13.88
CA TYR A 181 3.67 7.63 -15.29
C TYR A 181 2.42 8.49 -15.38
N TYR A 182 2.41 9.49 -16.25
CA TYR A 182 1.20 10.25 -16.54
C TYR A 182 1.18 10.73 -17.99
N THR A 183 -0.02 10.97 -18.51
CA THR A 183 -0.22 11.73 -19.74
C THR A 183 -0.94 13.04 -19.41
N LEU A 184 -0.62 14.07 -20.17
CA LEU A 184 -1.35 15.33 -20.19
C LEU A 184 -1.90 15.47 -21.59
N ASN A 185 -3.22 15.64 -21.72
CA ASN A 185 -3.88 15.82 -23.01
C ASN A 185 -4.72 17.10 -22.98
N ILE A 186 -4.63 17.87 -24.05
CA ILE A 186 -5.45 19.04 -24.30
C ILE A 186 -6.19 18.89 -25.62
N GLY A 187 -7.30 19.60 -25.76
CA GLY A 187 -8.04 19.61 -27.00
C GLY A 187 -9.41 20.22 -26.85
N ASN A 188 -10.30 19.86 -27.75
CA ASN A 188 -11.67 20.35 -27.78
C ASN A 188 -12.61 19.22 -28.17
N CYS A 189 -13.60 18.94 -27.31
CA CYS A 189 -14.56 17.89 -27.54
C CYS A 189 -16.00 18.41 -27.44
N SER A 190 -16.93 17.71 -28.07
CA SER A 190 -18.36 17.97 -27.92
C SER A 190 -18.89 17.24 -26.68
N ILE A 191 -19.23 18.00 -25.64
CA ILE A 191 -19.91 17.50 -24.44
C ILE A 191 -21.40 17.87 -24.58
N GLY A 192 -22.22 16.90 -24.99
CA GLY A 192 -23.63 17.13 -25.30
C GLY A 192 -23.81 18.10 -26.47
N VAL A 193 -24.51 19.22 -26.23
CA VAL A 193 -24.77 20.28 -27.24
C VAL A 193 -23.70 21.36 -27.31
N LYS A 194 -22.72 21.37 -26.40
CA LYS A 194 -21.64 22.38 -26.37
C LYS A 194 -20.31 21.75 -26.77
N ARG A 195 -19.48 22.52 -27.47
CA ARG A 195 -18.06 22.18 -27.67
C ARG A 195 -17.24 22.96 -26.65
N GLU A 196 -16.44 22.24 -25.88
CA GLU A 196 -15.65 22.81 -24.80
C GLU A 196 -14.21 22.32 -24.92
N ASN A 197 -13.27 23.22 -24.63
CA ASN A 197 -11.88 22.85 -24.50
C ASN A 197 -11.70 22.00 -23.25
N TYR A 198 -10.81 21.02 -23.33
CA TYR A 198 -10.42 20.19 -22.21
C TYR A 198 -8.92 20.24 -22.00
N SER A 199 -8.52 20.00 -20.75
CA SER A 199 -7.17 19.67 -20.35
C SER A 199 -7.29 18.65 -19.23
N TYR A 200 -6.79 17.44 -19.43
CA TYR A 200 -6.79 16.41 -18.40
C TYR A 200 -5.42 15.75 -18.24
N ILE A 201 -5.11 15.36 -17.01
CA ILE A 201 -3.98 14.53 -16.65
C ILE A 201 -4.54 13.22 -16.10
N PHE A 202 -4.14 12.13 -16.71
CA PHE A 202 -4.27 10.80 -16.12
C PHE A 202 -2.90 10.30 -15.74
N GLY A 203 -2.78 9.67 -14.59
CA GLY A 203 -1.50 9.14 -14.18
C GLY A 203 -1.58 8.18 -13.02
N LYS A 204 -0.51 7.41 -12.89
CA LYS A 204 -0.30 6.46 -11.82
C LYS A 204 0.99 6.77 -11.10
N LYS A 205 0.96 6.59 -9.79
CA LYS A 205 2.12 6.64 -8.91
C LYS A 205 2.18 5.37 -8.08
N ILE A 206 3.32 4.70 -8.09
CA ILE A 206 3.60 3.56 -7.22
C ILE A 206 4.17 4.07 -5.89
N ILE A 207 3.62 3.54 -4.80
CA ILE A 207 4.19 3.62 -3.47
C ILE A 207 4.62 2.21 -3.06
N LEU A 208 5.92 2.05 -2.81
CA LEU A 208 6.51 0.82 -2.29
C LEU A 208 6.63 0.87 -0.77
N GLY A 209 6.71 -0.31 -0.16
CA GLY A 209 7.01 -0.48 1.26
C GLY A 209 8.37 0.08 1.70
N CYS A 210 8.71 -0.13 2.96
CA CYS A 210 10.08 -0.02 3.45
C CYS A 210 10.78 -1.39 3.46
N GLU A 211 12.06 -1.45 3.80
CA GLU A 211 12.69 -2.75 4.04
C GLU A 211 12.03 -3.44 5.25
N LEU A 212 12.00 -4.77 5.26
CA LEU A 212 11.38 -5.52 6.37
C LEU A 212 12.05 -5.17 7.70
N LYS A 213 13.38 -5.02 7.76
CA LYS A 213 14.11 -4.63 8.98
C LYS A 213 13.72 -3.25 9.52
N ASP A 214 13.16 -2.39 8.67
CA ASP A 214 12.70 -1.04 9.02
C ASP A 214 11.18 -1.02 9.25
N CYS A 215 10.51 -2.17 9.14
CA CYS A 215 9.09 -2.29 9.44
C CYS A 215 8.88 -2.16 10.92
N ASN A 216 7.93 -1.31 11.30
CA ASN A 216 7.72 -0.99 12.70
C ASN A 216 6.73 -1.93 13.41
N ILE A 217 6.77 -3.20 13.05
CA ILE A 217 5.86 -4.24 13.51
C ILE A 217 6.65 -5.49 13.88
N TRP A 218 6.17 -6.22 14.87
CA TRP A 218 6.75 -7.50 15.29
C TRP A 218 6.74 -8.51 14.14
N PRO A 219 7.78 -9.35 13.97
CA PRO A 219 9.02 -9.45 14.75
C PRO A 219 10.15 -8.54 14.24
N TYR A 220 9.88 -7.67 13.26
CA TYR A 220 10.92 -6.93 12.56
C TYR A 220 11.39 -5.67 13.28
N ASN A 221 10.60 -5.17 14.23
CA ASN A 221 10.91 -4.02 15.07
C ASN A 221 11.65 -4.39 16.37
N GLU A 222 11.85 -5.67 16.65
CA GLU A 222 12.58 -6.12 17.84
C GLU A 222 14.07 -6.26 17.56
N GLU A 223 14.88 -5.76 18.50
CA GLU A 223 16.27 -6.18 18.55
C GLU A 223 16.31 -7.67 18.90
N LYS A 224 16.94 -8.46 18.03
CA LYS A 224 17.15 -9.89 18.30
C LYS A 224 18.02 -10.03 19.54
N THR A 225 17.42 -10.52 20.61
CA THR A 225 18.14 -10.96 21.80
C THR A 225 18.57 -12.41 21.61
N TYR A 226 19.78 -12.72 22.04
CA TYR A 226 20.34 -14.07 21.94
C TYR A 226 20.69 -14.53 23.35
N ILE A 227 20.29 -15.76 23.65
CA ILE A 227 20.48 -16.36 24.97
C ILE A 227 21.87 -17.03 25.01
N ASP A 228 22.53 -16.94 26.15
CA ASP A 228 23.76 -17.68 26.44
C ASP A 228 23.45 -19.10 26.93
N PHE A 229 24.17 -20.08 26.40
CA PHE A 229 24.09 -21.47 26.81
C PHE A 229 25.40 -21.92 27.42
N THR A 230 25.35 -22.71 28.50
CA THR A 230 26.52 -23.44 29.00
C THR A 230 26.83 -24.57 28.03
N ILE A 231 28.01 -24.52 27.39
CA ILE A 231 28.45 -25.46 26.35
C ILE A 231 29.53 -26.44 26.86
N GLY A 232 30.00 -26.27 28.08
CA GLY A 232 31.00 -27.11 28.70
C GLY A 232 31.54 -26.55 30.01
N ILE A 233 32.56 -27.20 30.55
CA ILE A 233 33.31 -26.80 31.74
C ILE A 233 34.80 -26.79 31.37
N ASP A 234 35.52 -25.75 31.76
CA ASP A 234 36.96 -25.61 31.49
C ASP A 234 37.84 -26.43 32.46
N ASP A 235 39.15 -26.45 32.21
CA ASP A 235 40.14 -27.19 33.03
C ASP A 235 40.21 -26.71 34.49
N ASN A 236 39.71 -25.51 34.78
CA ASN A 236 39.65 -24.96 36.14
C ASN A 236 38.30 -25.25 36.83
N GLY A 237 37.40 -26.01 36.17
CA GLY A 237 36.08 -26.35 36.68
C GLY A 237 35.05 -25.24 36.51
N LYS A 238 35.30 -24.23 35.68
CA LYS A 238 34.36 -23.12 35.43
C LYS A 238 33.50 -23.37 34.21
N GLU A 239 32.21 -23.04 34.30
CA GLU A 239 31.30 -23.09 33.15
C GLU A 239 31.78 -22.19 32.01
N VAL A 240 31.73 -22.74 30.79
CA VAL A 240 31.94 -22.02 29.54
C VAL A 240 30.58 -21.74 28.93
N GLN A 241 30.26 -20.46 28.78
CA GLN A 241 29.01 -20.00 28.19
C GLN A 241 29.25 -19.37 26.81
N TYR A 242 28.29 -19.53 25.91
CA TYR A 242 28.32 -18.90 24.59
C TYR A 242 26.93 -18.57 24.08
N ASN A 243 26.77 -17.42 23.41
CA ASN A 243 25.47 -17.01 22.86
C ASN A 243 25.11 -17.75 21.57
N CYS A 244 23.80 -17.90 21.34
CA CYS A 244 23.28 -18.44 20.09
C CYS A 244 23.21 -17.42 18.93
N ASN A 245 23.92 -16.29 18.99
CA ASN A 245 23.91 -15.33 17.89
C ASN A 245 24.65 -15.91 16.68
N PRO A 246 23.99 -16.10 15.52
CA PRO A 246 24.63 -16.67 14.34
C PRO A 246 25.86 -15.87 13.86
N LYS A 247 25.92 -14.57 14.17
CA LYS A 247 27.08 -13.72 13.82
C LYS A 247 28.32 -14.00 14.66
N ASN A 248 28.16 -14.61 15.84
CA ASN A 248 29.27 -14.91 16.76
C ASN A 248 29.70 -16.39 16.65
N LEU A 249 28.84 -17.26 16.11
CA LEU A 249 29.12 -18.68 15.96
C LEU A 249 30.02 -18.99 14.76
N SER A 250 30.72 -20.11 14.82
CA SER A 250 31.47 -20.61 13.67
C SER A 250 30.58 -21.38 12.69
N ASN A 251 30.99 -21.42 11.42
CA ASN A 251 30.25 -22.10 10.36
C ASN A 251 31.19 -22.78 9.35
N TYR A 252 30.61 -23.56 8.43
CA TYR A 252 31.35 -24.23 7.35
C TYR A 252 32.04 -23.29 6.34
N PHE A 253 31.76 -22.00 6.40
CA PHE A 253 32.27 -20.98 5.47
C PHE A 253 33.43 -20.16 6.08
N GLY A 254 33.93 -20.55 7.25
CA GLY A 254 35.09 -19.93 7.88
C GLY A 254 34.78 -18.70 8.73
N ALA A 255 33.52 -18.42 9.06
CA ALA A 255 33.19 -17.40 10.06
C ALA A 255 33.64 -17.87 11.45
N ASN A 256 34.14 -16.93 12.26
CA ASN A 256 34.51 -17.11 13.67
C ASN A 256 35.19 -18.46 13.99
N PRO A 257 36.32 -18.83 13.35
CA PRO A 257 36.88 -20.19 13.41
C PRO A 257 37.25 -20.68 14.82
N SER A 258 37.43 -19.77 15.78
CA SER A 258 37.70 -20.07 17.19
C SER A 258 36.43 -20.16 18.06
N ALA A 259 35.25 -19.89 17.50
CA ALA A 259 33.98 -19.96 18.20
C ALA A 259 33.35 -21.36 18.07
N PRO A 260 32.45 -21.74 19.00
CA PRO A 260 31.62 -22.93 18.85
C PRO A 260 30.87 -22.93 17.53
N HIS A 261 30.78 -24.10 16.89
CA HIS A 261 30.04 -24.26 15.64
C HIS A 261 28.54 -24.06 15.89
N TYR A 262 27.79 -23.54 14.91
CA TYR A 262 26.34 -23.35 15.07
C TYR A 262 25.54 -24.65 15.27
N LEU A 263 26.19 -25.80 15.07
CA LEU A 263 25.65 -27.15 15.36
C LEU A 263 26.19 -27.74 16.67
N THR A 264 26.84 -26.94 17.51
CA THR A 264 27.32 -27.40 18.83
C THR A 264 26.10 -27.81 19.65
N PRO A 265 26.00 -29.08 20.08
CA PRO A 265 24.85 -29.54 20.83
C PRO A 265 24.82 -28.91 22.23
N VAL A 266 23.63 -28.48 22.66
CA VAL A 266 23.35 -28.03 24.02
C VAL A 266 22.34 -29.00 24.61
N PHE A 267 22.66 -29.55 25.78
CA PHE A 267 21.79 -30.49 26.49
C PHE A 267 21.05 -29.75 27.60
N PHE A 268 19.76 -30.01 27.73
CA PHE A 268 18.92 -29.47 28.79
C PHE A 268 18.56 -30.61 29.74
N ASP A 269 18.58 -30.32 31.03
CA ASP A 269 18.02 -31.23 32.01
C ASP A 269 16.50 -31.28 31.84
N ALA A 270 15.93 -32.48 31.81
CA ALA A 270 14.50 -32.66 31.84
C ALA A 270 13.99 -32.31 33.25
N VAL A 271 13.09 -31.32 33.34
CA VAL A 271 12.36 -30.97 34.56
C VAL A 271 11.16 -31.90 34.73
#